data_AF-A0A0J9T2Q4-F1
#
_entry.id   AF-A0A0J9T2Q4-F1
#
_cell.length_a   1.000
_cell.length_b   1.000
_cell.length_c   1.000
_cell.angle_alpha   90.00
_cell.angle_beta   90.00
_cell.angle_gamma   90.00
#
_symmetry.space_group_name_H-M   'P 1'
#
loop_
_entity.id
_entity.type
_entity.pdbx_description
1 polymer ?
#
loop_
_entity_poly.entity_id
_entity_poly.type
_entity_poly.pdbx_seq_one_letter_code
_entity_poly.pdbx_strand_id
1 'polypeptide(L)'
;MHINLKEVHTILIYNYDISDSFTNYKTLFDNSNENEITLFDESCGKIKAKFSMQGNFFDKLCKKSMKYLNNLESTHPSPLEKTQGCIYFYYYLPENMFNEDVYHNKKLSIYKDFLREYAYITSSNIWQYYEKNISDDILLKIKDLFDLYSNFDEFKKDYKCDCGNKCVYIYNSLIVECYKGINGDFCQEMEKFKEKYNHYRSTNEGCDSVQKSLPSAKTFFIIFFIIIPLVILSIISSIIFIIYKVNK
;
A
#
# COMPACT_ATOMS: atom_id res chain seq x y z
N MET A 1 -17.59 -8.56 10.70
CA MET A 1 -17.79 -8.24 9.27
C MET A 1 -16.41 -8.17 8.64
N HIS A 2 -15.95 -9.29 8.06
CA HIS A 2 -14.62 -9.38 7.43
C HIS A 2 -14.69 -8.67 6.07
N ILE A 3 -13.94 -7.58 5.92
CA ILE A 3 -13.81 -6.88 4.64
C ILE A 3 -13.03 -7.79 3.70
N ASN A 4 -13.63 -8.08 2.54
CA ASN A 4 -13.10 -8.98 1.53
C ASN A 4 -12.11 -8.20 0.67
N LEU A 5 -10.86 -8.65 0.60
CA LEU A 5 -9.83 -8.04 -0.24
C LEU A 5 -10.19 -8.03 -1.73
N LYS A 6 -11.23 -8.75 -2.18
CA LYS A 6 -11.86 -8.57 -3.50
C LYS A 6 -12.30 -7.14 -3.82
N GLU A 7 -12.61 -6.31 -2.82
CA GLU A 7 -13.00 -4.90 -3.07
C GLU A 7 -11.77 -4.00 -3.27
N VAL A 8 -10.71 -4.22 -2.50
CA VAL A 8 -9.36 -3.63 -2.71
C VAL A 8 -8.82 -3.98 -4.10
N HIS A 9 -9.15 -5.19 -4.53
CA HIS A 9 -8.74 -5.83 -5.75
C HIS A 9 -9.23 -5.13 -7.01
N THR A 10 -10.52 -4.78 -7.04
CA THR A 10 -11.13 -4.08 -8.17
C THR A 10 -10.50 -2.69 -8.36
N ILE A 11 -9.93 -2.13 -7.30
CA ILE A 11 -9.33 -0.78 -7.28
C ILE A 11 -7.88 -0.76 -7.80
N LEU A 12 -7.15 -1.86 -7.70
CA LEU A 12 -5.72 -1.91 -8.04
C LEU A 12 -5.42 -2.73 -9.31
N ILE A 13 -6.24 -3.73 -9.66
CA ILE A 13 -5.79 -4.80 -10.56
C ILE A 13 -6.20 -4.63 -12.02
N TYR A 14 -7.21 -3.83 -12.35
CA TYR A 14 -7.71 -3.90 -13.72
C TYR A 14 -6.84 -3.26 -14.80
N ASN A 15 -5.76 -2.50 -14.53
CA ASN A 15 -4.89 -2.02 -15.64
C ASN A 15 -3.55 -1.31 -15.32
N TYR A 16 -2.94 -1.40 -14.13
CA TYR A 16 -1.80 -0.51 -13.85
C TYR A 16 -0.54 -1.17 -13.29
N ASP A 17 0.58 -0.91 -13.96
CA ASP A 17 1.88 -0.93 -13.29
C ASP A 17 1.84 0.12 -12.18
N ILE A 18 1.92 -0.31 -10.93
CA ILE A 18 1.95 0.58 -9.77
C ILE A 18 3.02 1.67 -9.97
N SER A 19 4.12 1.36 -10.67
CA SER A 19 5.14 2.35 -11.03
C SER A 19 4.63 3.47 -11.94
N ASP A 20 3.86 3.13 -12.98
CA ASP A 20 3.39 4.09 -13.99
C ASP A 20 2.25 4.98 -13.46
N SER A 21 1.32 4.39 -12.69
CA SER A 21 0.19 5.11 -12.07
C SER A 21 0.69 6.18 -11.12
N PHE A 22 1.72 5.83 -10.36
CA PHE A 22 2.33 6.72 -9.38
C PHE A 22 3.06 7.87 -10.04
N THR A 23 3.66 7.65 -11.20
CA THR A 23 4.29 8.73 -11.98
C THR A 23 3.27 9.79 -12.37
N ASN A 24 2.04 9.39 -12.75
CA ASN A 24 0.97 10.31 -13.13
C ASN A 24 0.47 11.12 -11.92
N TYR A 25 0.11 10.47 -10.81
CA TYR A 25 -0.38 11.18 -9.62
C TYR A 25 0.71 12.02 -8.94
N LYS A 26 1.98 11.57 -8.99
CA LYS A 26 3.13 12.38 -8.56
C LYS A 26 3.25 13.64 -9.37
N THR A 27 3.25 13.52 -10.69
CA THR A 27 3.33 14.66 -11.60
C THR A 27 2.18 15.64 -11.36
N LEU A 28 0.96 15.11 -11.15
CA LEU A 28 -0.21 15.92 -10.80
C LEU A 28 -0.03 16.68 -9.48
N PHE A 29 0.51 16.01 -8.45
CA PHE A 29 0.81 16.63 -7.17
C PHE A 29 1.90 17.69 -7.27
N ASP A 30 3.00 17.38 -7.96
CA ASP A 30 4.13 18.30 -8.12
C ASP A 30 3.74 19.56 -8.91
N ASN A 31 2.87 19.43 -9.92
CA ASN A 31 2.32 20.55 -10.70
C ASN A 31 1.24 21.37 -9.97
N SER A 32 0.77 20.89 -8.81
CA SER A 32 -0.23 21.60 -8.01
C SER A 32 0.42 22.76 -7.24
N ASN A 33 0.65 23.88 -7.94
CA ASN A 33 1.29 25.06 -7.36
C ASN A 33 0.45 25.73 -6.28
N GLU A 34 1.08 26.19 -5.21
CA GLU A 34 0.46 26.85 -4.03
C GLU A 34 -0.21 28.21 -4.33
N ASN A 35 -0.16 28.69 -5.58
CA ASN A 35 -0.67 30.01 -5.98
C ASN A 35 -2.15 30.19 -5.59
N GLU A 36 -2.42 31.38 -5.03
CA GLU A 36 -3.59 31.80 -4.25
C GLU A 36 -4.93 31.36 -4.83
N ILE A 37 -5.42 30.21 -4.35
CA ILE A 37 -6.85 29.93 -4.36
C ILE A 37 -7.34 30.25 -2.95
N THR A 38 -7.90 31.45 -2.77
CA THR A 38 -8.51 31.88 -1.49
C THR A 38 -9.67 30.99 -1.06
N LEU A 39 -10.26 30.22 -2.00
CA LEU A 39 -11.35 29.26 -1.75
C LEU A 39 -11.02 28.27 -0.62
N PHE A 40 -9.75 27.86 -0.50
CA PHE A 40 -9.36 26.82 0.44
C PHE A 40 -8.83 27.36 1.79
N ASP A 41 -8.73 28.68 1.95
CA ASP A 41 -8.13 29.28 3.15
C ASP A 41 -8.93 28.95 4.41
N GLU A 42 -10.27 28.95 4.33
CA GLU A 42 -11.14 28.60 5.47
C GLU A 42 -10.94 27.14 5.90
N SER A 43 -10.98 26.21 4.94
CA SER A 43 -10.74 24.79 5.19
C SER A 43 -9.35 24.52 5.74
N CYS A 44 -8.32 25.19 5.20
CA CYS A 44 -6.97 25.12 5.75
C CYS A 44 -6.90 25.65 7.19
N GLY A 45 -7.59 26.76 7.48
CA GLY A 45 -7.70 27.31 8.83
C GLY A 45 -8.32 26.33 9.83
N LYS A 46 -9.38 25.62 9.43
CA LYS A 46 -10.05 24.59 10.26
C LYS A 46 -9.11 23.44 10.60
N ILE A 47 -8.44 22.86 9.60
CA ILE A 47 -7.50 21.74 9.82
C ILE A 47 -6.32 22.21 10.68
N LYS A 48 -5.77 23.39 10.39
CA LYS A 48 -4.65 23.95 11.15
C LYS A 48 -4.99 24.10 12.64
N ALA A 49 -6.15 24.68 12.94
CA ALA A 49 -6.63 24.86 14.31
C ALA A 49 -6.85 23.52 15.02
N LYS A 50 -7.51 22.56 14.36
CA LYS A 50 -7.83 21.23 14.93
C LYS A 50 -6.58 20.47 15.40
N PHE A 51 -5.49 20.53 14.64
CA PHE A 51 -4.28 19.77 14.94
C PHE A 51 -3.15 20.60 15.57
N SER A 52 -3.45 21.84 15.95
CA SER A 52 -2.48 22.80 16.51
C SER A 52 -1.22 22.95 15.64
N MET A 53 -1.42 22.98 14.33
CA MET A 53 -0.32 23.05 13.36
C MET A 53 0.27 24.46 13.31
N GLN A 54 1.59 24.55 13.35
CA GLN A 54 2.31 25.82 13.35
C GLN A 54 3.10 26.02 12.05
N GLY A 55 3.33 27.29 11.73
CA GLY A 55 4.24 27.70 10.66
C GLY A 55 3.61 27.82 9.27
N ASN A 56 4.33 28.51 8.41
CA ASN A 56 4.02 28.70 6.99
C ASN A 56 4.04 27.39 6.19
N PHE A 57 4.74 26.36 6.68
CA PHE A 57 4.87 25.07 6.01
C PHE A 57 3.51 24.36 5.90
N PHE A 58 2.70 24.37 6.96
CA PHE A 58 1.36 23.76 6.91
C PHE A 58 0.45 24.50 5.93
N ASP A 59 0.46 25.83 5.93
CA ASP A 59 -0.41 26.62 5.06
C ASP A 59 -0.11 26.31 3.58
N LYS A 60 1.17 26.23 3.23
CA LYS A 60 1.65 25.85 1.91
C LYS A 60 1.23 24.43 1.52
N LEU A 61 1.50 23.45 2.41
CA LEU A 61 1.10 22.07 2.18
C LEU A 61 -0.41 21.94 2.02
N CYS A 62 -1.19 22.63 2.84
CA CYS A 62 -2.64 22.58 2.77
C CYS A 62 -3.15 23.11 1.42
N LYS A 63 -2.69 24.30 0.99
CA LYS A 63 -3.08 24.86 -0.30
C LYS A 63 -2.70 23.95 -1.46
N LYS A 64 -1.48 23.40 -1.45
CA LYS A 64 -1.01 22.42 -2.43
C LYS A 64 -1.90 21.17 -2.44
N SER A 65 -2.24 20.64 -1.27
CA SER A 65 -3.08 19.45 -1.10
C SER A 65 -4.50 19.67 -1.62
N MET A 66 -5.13 20.80 -1.28
CA MET A 66 -6.47 21.12 -1.76
C MET A 66 -6.50 21.30 -3.28
N LYS A 67 -5.47 21.94 -3.84
CA LYS A 67 -5.33 22.08 -5.29
C LYS A 67 -5.09 20.74 -5.98
N TYR A 68 -4.30 19.86 -5.37
CA TYR A 68 -4.13 18.50 -5.87
C TYR A 68 -5.47 17.77 -5.94
N LEU A 69 -6.29 17.83 -4.89
CA LEU A 69 -7.63 17.19 -4.89
C LEU A 69 -8.54 17.79 -5.97
N ASN A 70 -8.49 19.12 -6.14
CA ASN A 70 -9.23 19.81 -7.20
C ASN A 70 -8.81 19.36 -8.60
N ASN A 71 -7.50 19.25 -8.83
CA ASN A 71 -6.94 18.80 -10.10
C ASN A 71 -7.29 17.32 -10.34
N LEU A 72 -7.10 16.45 -9.33
CA LEU A 72 -7.46 15.04 -9.35
C LEU A 72 -8.91 14.83 -9.79
N GLU A 73 -9.82 15.59 -9.19
CA GLU A 73 -11.24 15.50 -9.54
C GLU A 73 -11.55 16.01 -10.95
N SER A 74 -10.84 17.04 -11.40
CA SER A 74 -11.05 17.64 -12.72
C SER A 74 -10.46 16.79 -13.85
N THR A 75 -9.36 16.08 -13.62
CA THR A 75 -8.65 15.29 -14.64
C THR A 75 -9.05 13.82 -14.66
N HIS A 76 -9.63 13.30 -13.58
CA HIS A 76 -10.00 11.88 -13.46
C HIS A 76 -11.51 11.71 -13.23
N PRO A 77 -12.28 11.38 -14.27
CA PRO A 77 -13.73 11.25 -14.17
C PRO A 77 -14.15 9.94 -13.49
N SER A 78 -13.32 8.88 -13.55
CA SER A 78 -13.71 7.60 -12.98
C SER A 78 -13.53 7.59 -11.46
N PRO A 79 -14.47 7.00 -10.71
CA PRO A 79 -14.32 6.88 -9.26
C PRO A 79 -13.09 6.05 -8.83
N LEU A 80 -12.69 5.11 -9.68
CA LEU A 80 -11.49 4.30 -9.53
C LEU A 80 -10.22 5.15 -9.50
N GLU A 81 -10.02 5.99 -10.53
CA GLU A 81 -8.84 6.86 -10.64
C GLU A 81 -8.80 7.89 -9.50
N LYS A 82 -9.96 8.47 -9.14
CA LYS A 82 -10.04 9.38 -7.98
C LYS A 82 -9.57 8.70 -6.70
N THR A 83 -9.90 7.42 -6.51
CA THR A 83 -9.47 6.65 -5.34
C THR A 83 -7.99 6.39 -5.33
N GLN A 84 -7.43 6.02 -6.48
CA GLN A 84 -5.99 5.82 -6.62
C GLN A 84 -5.22 7.12 -6.32
N GLY A 85 -5.69 8.26 -6.82
CA GLY A 85 -5.13 9.56 -6.47
C GLY A 85 -5.28 9.90 -4.97
N CYS A 86 -6.41 9.56 -4.35
CA CYS A 86 -6.56 9.72 -2.90
C CYS A 86 -5.55 8.87 -2.12
N ILE A 87 -5.29 7.64 -2.56
CA ILE A 87 -4.28 6.78 -1.93
C ILE A 87 -2.87 7.36 -2.13
N TYR A 88 -2.55 7.82 -3.34
CA TYR A 88 -1.30 8.52 -3.64
C TYR A 88 -1.10 9.73 -2.71
N PHE A 89 -2.16 10.53 -2.53
CA PHE A 89 -2.12 11.70 -1.67
C PHE A 89 -1.74 11.36 -0.24
N TYR A 90 -2.29 10.29 0.34
CA TYR A 90 -1.89 9.83 1.67
C TYR A 90 -0.40 9.47 1.73
N TYR A 91 0.10 8.77 0.72
CA TYR A 91 1.51 8.39 0.63
C TYR A 91 2.42 9.63 0.63
N TYR A 92 2.09 10.65 -0.17
CA TYR A 92 2.92 11.85 -0.32
C TYR A 92 2.97 12.74 0.94
N LEU A 93 1.94 12.72 1.80
CA LEU A 93 1.93 13.57 2.99
C LEU A 93 3.16 13.31 3.90
N PRO A 94 3.93 14.35 4.30
CA PRO A 94 5.20 14.16 5.00
C PRO A 94 5.04 13.45 6.35
N GLU A 95 5.83 12.40 6.62
CA GLU A 95 5.73 11.64 7.88
C GLU A 95 6.12 12.46 9.11
N ASN A 96 7.18 13.27 8.99
CA ASN A 96 7.77 14.09 10.06
C ASN A 96 6.95 15.33 10.44
N MET A 97 5.91 15.67 9.68
CA MET A 97 5.03 16.80 10.03
C MET A 97 4.17 16.51 11.27
N PHE A 98 4.17 15.25 11.73
CA PHE A 98 3.19 14.75 12.68
C PHE A 98 3.77 14.21 13.99
N ASN A 99 5.05 14.51 14.31
CA ASN A 99 5.82 14.11 15.51
C ASN A 99 5.10 13.09 16.39
N GLU A 100 5.55 11.83 16.29
CA GLU A 100 5.01 10.68 17.01
C GLU A 100 4.98 10.92 18.52
N ASP A 101 3.84 11.35 19.04
CA ASP A 101 3.49 11.21 20.44
C ASP A 101 2.10 10.58 20.57
N VAL A 102 2.11 9.36 21.11
CA VAL A 102 1.09 8.61 21.88
C VAL A 102 -0.28 8.33 21.24
N TYR A 103 -0.67 9.02 20.17
CA TYR A 103 -1.90 8.72 19.44
C TYR A 103 -1.58 8.21 18.04
N HIS A 104 -1.70 6.89 17.88
CA HIS A 104 -1.82 6.26 16.57
C HIS A 104 -2.70 7.12 15.65
N ASN A 105 -2.15 7.49 14.50
CA ASN A 105 -2.84 7.96 13.30
C ASN A 105 -3.18 9.46 13.17
N LYS A 106 -2.36 10.38 13.69
CA LYS A 106 -2.47 11.83 13.40
C LYS A 106 -2.40 12.13 11.88
N LYS A 107 -1.45 11.53 11.15
CA LYS A 107 -1.33 11.63 9.68
C LYS A 107 -2.63 11.25 8.96
N LEU A 108 -3.20 10.10 9.33
CA LEU A 108 -4.43 9.58 8.74
C LEU A 108 -5.64 10.47 9.03
N SER A 109 -5.72 11.02 10.25
CA SER A 109 -6.81 11.92 10.64
C SER A 109 -6.74 13.24 9.85
N ILE A 110 -5.54 13.79 9.69
CA ILE A 110 -5.31 15.00 8.88
C ILE A 110 -5.62 14.74 7.41
N TYR A 111 -5.16 13.62 6.88
CA TYR A 111 -5.49 13.17 5.53
C TYR A 111 -7.00 13.08 5.30
N LYS A 112 -7.73 12.44 6.21
CA LYS A 112 -9.20 12.35 6.12
C LYS A 112 -9.86 13.72 6.19
N ASP A 113 -9.35 14.62 7.02
CA ASP A 113 -9.88 15.98 7.11
C ASP A 113 -9.58 16.80 5.85
N PHE A 114 -8.45 16.60 5.17
CA PHE A 114 -8.24 17.18 3.83
C PHE A 114 -9.33 16.74 2.86
N LEU A 115 -9.65 15.44 2.80
CA LEU A 115 -10.70 14.93 1.92
C LEU A 115 -12.09 15.46 2.28
N ARG A 116 -12.43 15.53 3.57
CA ARG A 116 -13.74 16.02 4.05
C ARG A 116 -13.93 17.51 3.78
N GLU A 117 -12.94 18.32 4.14
CA GLU A 117 -13.01 19.76 3.99
C GLU A 117 -13.04 20.15 2.51
N TYR A 118 -12.23 19.48 1.68
CA TYR A 118 -12.31 19.62 0.23
C TYR A 118 -13.70 19.23 -0.28
N ALA A 119 -14.23 18.07 0.10
CA ALA A 119 -15.55 17.61 -0.31
C ALA A 119 -16.67 18.59 0.07
N TYR A 120 -16.57 19.18 1.25
CA TYR A 120 -17.51 20.19 1.73
C TYR A 120 -17.47 21.47 0.89
N ILE A 121 -16.29 22.06 0.71
CA ILE A 121 -16.17 23.38 0.07
C ILE A 121 -16.43 23.33 -1.46
N THR A 122 -16.16 22.20 -2.11
CA THR A 122 -16.37 22.02 -3.55
C THR A 122 -17.65 21.27 -3.90
N SER A 123 -18.42 20.81 -2.89
CA SER A 123 -19.56 19.90 -3.09
C SER A 123 -19.18 18.60 -3.81
N SER A 124 -17.96 18.13 -3.59
CA SER A 124 -17.41 16.93 -4.21
C SER A 124 -17.87 15.64 -3.50
N ASN A 125 -17.93 14.55 -4.26
CA ASN A 125 -18.23 13.21 -3.74
C ASN A 125 -16.97 12.39 -3.39
N ILE A 126 -15.77 12.98 -3.47
CA ILE A 126 -14.51 12.27 -3.27
C ILE A 126 -14.41 11.62 -1.89
N TRP A 127 -14.90 12.29 -0.84
CA TRP A 127 -14.96 11.74 0.52
C TRP A 127 -15.84 10.51 0.60
N GLN A 128 -17.05 10.56 0.02
CA GLN A 128 -18.01 9.46 0.06
C GLN A 128 -17.46 8.23 -0.65
N TYR A 129 -16.76 8.44 -1.77
CA TYR A 129 -16.16 7.34 -2.49
C TYR A 129 -14.96 6.76 -1.74
N TYR A 130 -14.10 7.60 -1.15
CA TYR A 130 -13.02 7.14 -0.29
C TYR A 130 -13.56 6.33 0.91
N GLU A 131 -14.49 6.89 1.67
CA GLU A 131 -15.04 6.28 2.90
C GLU A 131 -15.73 4.95 2.64
N LYS A 132 -16.43 4.82 1.49
CA LYS A 132 -17.10 3.58 1.10
C LYS A 132 -16.12 2.46 0.72
N ASN A 133 -14.97 2.80 0.12
CA ASN A 133 -14.14 1.83 -0.60
C ASN A 133 -12.76 1.59 0.05
N ILE A 134 -12.27 2.51 0.89
CA ILE A 134 -10.93 2.45 1.48
C ILE A 134 -11.03 2.44 3.00
N SER A 135 -10.76 1.28 3.61
CA SER A 135 -10.54 1.20 5.05
C SER A 135 -9.12 1.64 5.41
N ASP A 136 -8.91 1.95 6.69
CA ASP A 136 -7.59 2.37 7.19
C ASP A 136 -6.55 1.26 7.05
N ASP A 137 -6.93 0.00 7.31
CA ASP A 137 -6.06 -1.17 7.11
C ASP A 137 -5.65 -1.33 5.64
N ILE A 138 -6.60 -1.11 4.72
CA ILE A 138 -6.34 -1.17 3.28
C ILE A 138 -5.35 -0.08 2.87
N LEU A 139 -5.58 1.15 3.31
CA LEU A 139 -4.71 2.28 2.98
C LEU A 139 -3.27 2.06 3.48
N LEU A 140 -3.11 1.56 4.71
CA LEU A 140 -1.81 1.27 5.29
C LEU A 140 -1.08 0.15 4.55
N LYS A 141 -1.79 -0.93 4.17
CA LYS A 141 -1.21 -2.01 3.35
C LYS A 141 -0.74 -1.52 1.98
N ILE A 142 -1.51 -0.61 1.36
CA ILE A 142 -1.12 -0.03 0.08
C ILE A 142 0.10 0.89 0.26
N LYS A 143 0.18 1.67 1.34
CA LYS A 143 1.40 2.44 1.70
C LYS A 143 2.62 1.52 1.83
N ASP A 144 2.51 0.43 2.59
CA ASP A 144 3.61 -0.52 2.79
C ASP A 144 4.06 -1.12 1.45
N LEU A 145 3.12 -1.39 0.53
CA LEU A 145 3.46 -1.84 -0.81
C LEU A 145 4.25 -0.78 -1.58
N PHE A 146 3.95 0.51 -1.44
CA PHE A 146 4.76 1.58 -2.04
C PHE A 146 6.12 1.71 -1.40
N ASP A 147 6.21 1.63 -0.08
CA ASP A 147 7.49 1.66 0.62
C ASP A 147 8.36 0.49 0.16
N LEU A 148 7.78 -0.69 -0.08
CA LEU A 148 8.47 -1.84 -0.63
C LEU A 148 9.10 -1.54 -2.01
N TYR A 149 8.31 -1.04 -2.96
CA TYR A 149 8.80 -0.70 -4.30
C TYR A 149 9.81 0.45 -4.28
N SER A 150 9.55 1.51 -3.51
CA SER A 150 10.44 2.66 -3.40
C SER A 150 11.78 2.28 -2.77
N ASN A 151 11.79 1.45 -1.73
CA ASN A 151 13.05 0.96 -1.15
C ASN A 151 13.78 0.03 -2.12
N PHE A 152 13.07 -0.76 -2.93
CA PHE A 152 13.72 -1.56 -3.97
C PHE A 152 14.36 -0.71 -5.07
N ASP A 153 13.67 0.34 -5.51
CA ASP A 153 14.22 1.29 -6.49
C ASP A 153 15.44 2.04 -5.96
N GLU A 154 15.41 2.48 -4.71
CA GLU A 154 16.57 3.10 -4.06
C GLU A 154 17.69 2.10 -3.80
N PHE A 155 17.38 0.85 -3.47
CA PHE A 155 18.40 -0.20 -3.31
C PHE A 155 19.16 -0.47 -4.61
N LYS A 156 18.46 -0.46 -5.75
CA LYS A 156 19.07 -0.58 -7.08
C LYS A 156 20.01 0.59 -7.41
N LYS A 157 19.80 1.77 -6.80
CA LYS A 157 20.67 2.94 -6.95
C LYS A 157 21.81 2.85 -5.94
N ASP A 158 23.04 2.76 -6.42
CA ASP A 158 24.26 2.84 -5.60
C ASP A 158 24.39 1.80 -4.48
N TYR A 159 23.67 0.67 -4.55
CA TYR A 159 23.71 -0.38 -3.53
C TYR A 159 23.42 0.14 -2.12
N LYS A 160 22.38 0.96 -1.95
CA LYS A 160 21.95 1.41 -0.61
C LYS A 160 21.44 0.21 0.21
N CYS A 161 22.34 -0.47 0.91
CA CYS A 161 22.06 -1.72 1.62
C CYS A 161 20.94 -1.56 2.66
N ASP A 162 20.84 -0.39 3.30
CA ASP A 162 19.78 -0.08 4.25
C ASP A 162 18.39 -0.10 3.59
N CYS A 163 18.28 0.40 2.35
CA CYS A 163 17.07 0.30 1.55
C CYS A 163 16.77 -1.17 1.19
N GLY A 164 17.81 -1.95 0.85
CA GLY A 164 17.67 -3.39 0.62
C GLY A 164 17.13 -4.13 1.84
N ASN A 165 17.66 -3.84 3.03
CA ASN A 165 17.19 -4.42 4.30
C ASN A 165 15.75 -4.00 4.63
N LYS A 166 15.40 -2.72 4.45
CA LYS A 166 14.03 -2.23 4.63
C LYS A 166 13.05 -2.89 3.65
N CYS A 167 13.44 -3.03 2.39
CA CYS A 167 12.68 -3.74 1.38
C CYS A 167 12.36 -5.18 1.82
N VAL A 168 13.38 -5.94 2.25
CA VAL A 168 13.20 -7.32 2.75
C VAL A 168 12.28 -7.35 3.97
N TYR A 169 12.47 -6.43 4.92
CA TYR A 169 11.65 -6.33 6.12
C TYR A 169 10.17 -6.10 5.80
N ILE A 170 9.86 -5.13 4.95
CA ILE A 170 8.49 -4.81 4.53
C ILE A 170 7.87 -6.01 3.78
N TYR A 171 8.63 -6.63 2.87
CA TYR A 171 8.17 -7.81 2.13
C TYR A 171 7.74 -8.93 3.07
N ASN A 172 8.57 -9.25 4.06
CA ASN A 172 8.33 -10.32 5.02
C ASN A 172 7.12 -10.03 5.91
N SER A 173 6.82 -8.75 6.20
CA SER A 173 5.58 -8.37 6.89
C SER A 173 4.35 -8.60 6.01
N LEU A 174 4.41 -8.15 4.76
CA LEU A 174 3.29 -8.20 3.81
C LEU A 174 2.94 -9.62 3.37
N ILE A 175 3.93 -10.49 3.15
CA ILE A 175 3.70 -11.85 2.63
C ILE A 175 2.93 -12.75 3.61
N VAL A 176 2.92 -12.44 4.90
CA VAL A 176 2.15 -13.19 5.90
C VAL A 176 0.65 -13.21 5.57
N GLU A 177 0.13 -12.15 4.94
CA GLU A 177 -1.27 -12.09 4.49
C GLU A 177 -1.58 -13.14 3.42
N CYS A 178 -0.60 -13.53 2.61
CA CYS A 178 -0.75 -14.59 1.62
C CYS A 178 -0.88 -15.97 2.24
N TYR A 179 -0.26 -16.16 3.40
CA TYR A 179 -0.31 -17.42 4.13
C TYR A 179 -1.60 -17.60 4.93
N LYS A 180 -2.42 -16.55 5.02
CA LYS A 180 -3.76 -16.64 5.60
C LYS A 180 -4.81 -17.06 4.56
N GLY A 181 -4.43 -17.20 3.27
CA GLY A 181 -5.29 -17.71 2.20
C GLY A 181 -6.35 -16.73 1.68
N ILE A 182 -6.21 -15.43 1.96
CA ILE A 182 -7.31 -14.47 1.80
C ILE A 182 -7.25 -13.74 0.44
N ASN A 183 -6.08 -13.63 -0.23
CA ASN A 183 -5.86 -12.56 -1.25
C ASN A 183 -5.11 -13.00 -2.53
N GLY A 184 -5.79 -13.65 -3.48
CA GLY A 184 -5.16 -14.18 -4.71
C GLY A 184 -4.20 -13.21 -5.42
N ASP A 185 -4.64 -11.98 -5.68
CA ASP A 185 -3.89 -11.10 -6.57
C ASP A 185 -2.93 -10.15 -5.85
N PHE A 186 -3.22 -9.78 -4.59
CA PHE A 186 -2.18 -9.19 -3.74
C PHE A 186 -0.98 -10.14 -3.67
N CYS A 187 -1.24 -11.44 -3.50
CA CYS A 187 -0.21 -12.46 -3.49
C CYS A 187 0.45 -12.67 -4.86
N GLN A 188 -0.28 -12.44 -5.94
CA GLN A 188 0.29 -12.39 -7.28
C GLN A 188 1.25 -11.21 -7.43
N GLU A 189 0.90 -10.02 -6.94
CA GLU A 189 1.81 -8.86 -6.92
C GLU A 189 3.05 -9.12 -6.05
N MET A 190 2.88 -9.74 -4.87
CA MET A 190 4.00 -10.15 -4.02
C MET A 190 4.91 -11.20 -4.70
N GLU A 191 4.35 -12.08 -5.53
CA GLU A 191 5.14 -13.03 -6.31
C GLU A 191 5.88 -12.33 -7.46
N LYS A 192 5.23 -11.42 -8.19
CA LYS A 192 5.88 -10.59 -9.24
C LYS A 192 7.03 -9.78 -8.65
N PHE A 193 6.82 -9.17 -7.47
CA PHE A 193 7.86 -8.42 -6.79
C PHE A 193 9.05 -9.32 -6.43
N LYS A 194 8.81 -10.50 -5.85
CA LYS A 194 9.85 -11.49 -5.57
C LYS A 194 10.66 -11.83 -6.82
N GLU A 195 10.00 -12.07 -7.95
CA GLU A 195 10.69 -12.39 -9.21
C GLU A 195 11.65 -11.26 -9.63
N LYS A 196 11.18 -10.01 -9.60
CA LYS A 196 12.00 -8.81 -9.88
C LYS A 196 13.18 -8.70 -8.91
N TYR A 197 12.93 -8.83 -7.61
CA TYR A 197 13.95 -8.73 -6.57
C TYR A 197 15.00 -9.83 -6.68
N ASN A 198 14.59 -11.09 -6.80
CA ASN A 198 15.49 -12.25 -6.87
C ASN A 198 16.35 -12.19 -8.14
N HIS A 199 15.77 -11.76 -9.26
CA HIS A 199 16.53 -11.53 -10.48
C HIS A 199 17.63 -10.48 -10.28
N TYR A 200 17.29 -9.33 -9.67
CA TYR A 200 18.26 -8.30 -9.34
C TYR A 200 19.37 -8.84 -8.41
N ARG A 201 19.02 -9.56 -7.32
CA ARG A 201 20.01 -10.14 -6.40
C ARG A 201 20.88 -11.23 -7.01
N SER A 202 20.37 -11.99 -7.99
CA SER A 202 21.18 -13.01 -8.69
C SER A 202 22.25 -12.42 -9.61
N THR A 203 22.06 -11.17 -10.05
CA THR A 203 22.94 -10.48 -11.00
C THR A 203 23.82 -9.42 -10.32
N ASN A 204 23.57 -9.12 -9.05
CA ASN A 204 24.22 -8.04 -8.29
C ASN A 204 24.61 -8.51 -6.88
N GLU A 205 25.91 -8.63 -6.62
CA GLU A 205 26.46 -9.17 -5.37
C GLU A 205 26.69 -8.13 -4.26
N GLY A 206 26.44 -6.84 -4.52
CA GLY A 206 26.58 -5.81 -3.48
C GLY A 206 25.68 -6.07 -2.27
N CYS A 207 26.09 -5.60 -1.09
CA CYS A 207 25.36 -5.75 0.18
C CYS A 207 25.14 -7.22 0.61
N ASP A 208 26.17 -7.88 1.13
CA ASP A 208 26.09 -9.27 1.58
C ASP A 208 25.09 -9.51 2.73
N SER A 209 24.81 -8.48 3.53
CA SER A 209 23.85 -8.55 4.64
C SER A 209 22.39 -8.58 4.17
N VAL A 210 22.11 -8.17 2.93
CA VAL A 210 20.74 -8.13 2.38
C VAL A 210 20.37 -9.50 1.81
N GLN A 211 19.23 -10.04 2.27
CA GLN A 211 18.73 -11.37 1.88
C GLN A 211 18.76 -11.59 0.36
N LYS A 212 19.36 -12.70 -0.10
CA LYS A 212 19.56 -12.96 -1.54
C LYS A 212 18.31 -13.40 -2.30
N SER A 213 17.32 -13.97 -1.60
CA SER A 213 16.09 -14.48 -2.21
C SER A 213 14.91 -14.34 -1.27
N LEU A 214 13.78 -13.88 -1.78
CA LEU A 214 12.54 -13.71 -1.03
C LEU A 214 11.66 -14.99 -1.07
N PRO A 215 10.92 -15.28 0.02
CA PRO A 215 10.01 -16.42 0.08
C PRO A 215 8.84 -16.26 -0.90
N SER A 216 8.30 -17.37 -1.40
CA SER A 216 7.16 -17.34 -2.35
C SER A 216 5.84 -17.09 -1.63
N ALA A 217 4.98 -16.26 -2.23
CA ALA A 217 3.62 -16.06 -1.79
C ALA A 217 2.73 -17.28 -2.07
N LYS A 218 3.18 -18.16 -2.99
CA LYS A 218 2.51 -19.42 -3.35
C LYS A 218 2.78 -20.57 -2.38
N THR A 219 3.75 -20.41 -1.46
CA THR A 219 4.16 -21.51 -0.56
C THR A 219 3.02 -22.03 0.31
N PHE A 220 2.10 -21.16 0.78
CA PHE A 220 0.94 -21.62 1.54
C PHE A 220 -0.01 -22.48 0.71
N PHE A 221 -0.27 -22.11 -0.55
CA PHE A 221 -1.09 -22.94 -1.43
C PHE A 221 -0.48 -24.34 -1.62
N ILE A 222 0.85 -24.40 -1.80
CA ILE A 222 1.56 -25.68 -1.93
C ILE A 222 1.49 -26.48 -0.62
N ILE A 223 1.80 -25.87 0.52
CA ILE A 223 1.79 -26.58 1.80
C ILE A 223 0.38 -27.06 2.14
N PHE A 224 -0.61 -26.18 2.07
CA PHE A 224 -1.95 -26.46 2.58
C PHE A 224 -2.79 -27.32 1.65
N PHE A 225 -2.74 -27.09 0.33
CA PHE A 225 -3.56 -27.83 -0.64
C PHE A 225 -2.86 -29.01 -1.29
N ILE A 226 -1.52 -29.06 -1.29
CA ILE A 226 -0.78 -30.15 -1.93
C ILE A 226 -0.12 -31.03 -0.87
N ILE A 227 0.73 -30.46 0.01
CA ILE A 227 1.53 -31.25 0.95
C ILE A 227 0.67 -31.89 2.05
N ILE A 228 -0.21 -31.13 2.71
CA ILE A 228 -1.05 -31.67 3.81
C ILE A 228 -1.91 -32.86 3.35
N PRO A 229 -2.67 -32.78 2.23
CA PRO A 229 -3.44 -33.93 1.75
C PRO A 229 -2.59 -35.14 1.39
N LEU A 230 -1.41 -34.92 0.78
CA LEU A 230 -0.46 -36.00 0.46
C LEU A 230 0.05 -36.72 1.71
N VAL A 231 0.40 -35.97 2.76
CA VAL A 231 0.86 -36.54 4.03
C VAL A 231 -0.27 -37.32 4.70
N ILE A 232 -1.50 -36.80 4.73
CA ILE A 232 -2.66 -37.51 5.30
C ILE A 232 -2.92 -38.81 4.54
N LEU A 233 -2.91 -38.78 3.20
CA LEU A 233 -3.10 -39.97 2.36
C LEU A 233 -2.02 -41.02 2.62
N SER A 234 -0.77 -40.59 2.76
CA SER A 234 0.36 -41.47 3.08
C SER A 234 0.21 -42.14 4.45
N ILE A 235 -0.23 -41.39 5.48
CA ILE A 235 -0.50 -41.92 6.82
C ILE A 235 -1.63 -42.95 6.76
N ILE A 236 -2.74 -42.64 6.08
CA ILE A 236 -3.88 -43.57 5.93
C ILE A 236 -3.45 -44.86 5.23
N SER A 237 -2.70 -44.74 4.13
CA SER A 237 -2.17 -45.90 3.39
C SER A 237 -1.27 -46.77 4.28
N SER A 238 -0.40 -46.15 5.08
CA SER A 238 0.49 -46.85 6.01
C SER A 238 -0.29 -47.59 7.10
N ILE A 239 -1.33 -46.97 7.67
CA ILE A 239 -2.20 -47.61 8.67
C ILE A 239 -2.92 -48.81 8.06
N ILE A 240 -3.50 -48.67 6.86
CA ILE A 240 -4.19 -49.77 6.15
C ILE A 240 -3.23 -50.92 5.89
N PHE A 241 -1.99 -50.62 5.45
CA PHE A 241 -0.97 -51.64 5.20
C PHE A 241 -0.60 -52.42 6.47
N ILE A 242 -0.43 -51.73 7.60
CA ILE A 242 -0.15 -52.36 8.90
C ILE A 242 -1.31 -53.27 9.31
N ILE A 243 -2.56 -52.78 9.23
CA ILE A 243 -3.76 -53.56 9.57
C ILE A 243 -3.86 -54.81 8.69
N TYR A 244 -3.66 -54.67 7.38
CA TYR A 244 -3.71 -55.80 6.44
C TYR A 244 -2.63 -56.85 6.74
N LYS A 245 -1.42 -56.42 7.11
CA LYS A 245 -0.32 -57.33 7.46
C LYS A 245 -0.53 -58.06 8.78
N VAL A 246 -1.22 -57.44 9.75
CA VAL A 246 -1.49 -58.06 11.07
C VAL A 246 -2.66 -59.03 11.01
N ASN A 247 -3.63 -58.79 10.13
CA ASN A 247 -4.82 -59.63 9.96
C ASN A 247 -4.62 -60.80 8.98
N LYS A 248 -3.40 -61.00 8.47
CA LYS A 248 -3.02 -62.06 7.55
C LYS A 248 -1.92 -62.92 8.17
#